data_AF-A0A965FWU2-F1
#
_entry.id   AF-A0A965FWU2-F1
#
_cell.length_a   1.000
_cell.length_b   1.000
_cell.length_c   1.000
_cell.angle_alpha   90.00
_cell.angle_beta   90.00
_cell.angle_gamma   90.00
#
_symmetry.space_group_name_H-M   'P 1'
#
loop_
_entity.id
_entity.type
_entity.pdbx_description
1 polymer ?
#
loop_
_entity_poly.entity_id
_entity_poly.type
_entity_poly.pdbx_seq_one_letter_code
_entity_poly.pdbx_strand_id
1 'polypeptide(L)'
;MKILIGFVILTTLATPSFSTTKQMPVEQCQEIYDGIQFLLTMADERWDDLRANGGDKQAAGELTWAMNLVGNYTAVFESFCKDVKE
;
A
#
# COMPACT_ATOMS: atom_id res chain seq x y z
N MET A 1 -30.77 -53.28 15.70
CA MET A 1 -29.75 -52.45 16.36
C MET A 1 -29.54 -51.19 15.51
N LYS A 2 -30.15 -50.06 15.87
CA LYS A 2 -30.05 -48.78 15.14
C LYS A 2 -28.93 -47.97 15.78
N ILE A 3 -27.78 -47.85 15.10
CA ILE A 3 -26.67 -47.02 15.56
C ILE A 3 -26.97 -45.58 15.13
N LEU A 4 -27.27 -44.72 16.10
CA LEU A 4 -27.38 -43.27 15.93
C LEU A 4 -25.97 -42.68 15.91
N ILE A 5 -25.50 -42.26 14.74
CA ILE A 5 -24.23 -41.55 14.59
C ILE A 5 -24.50 -40.08 14.93
N GLY A 6 -24.11 -39.66 16.14
CA GLY A 6 -24.17 -38.27 16.58
C GLY A 6 -23.07 -37.45 15.92
N PHE A 7 -23.44 -36.46 15.12
CA PHE A 7 -22.52 -35.46 14.57
C PHE A 7 -22.14 -34.47 15.68
N VAL A 8 -20.91 -34.58 16.21
CA VAL A 8 -20.32 -33.57 17.10
C VAL A 8 -19.69 -32.51 16.21
N ILE A 9 -20.35 -31.36 16.08
CA ILE A 9 -19.78 -30.20 15.38
C ILE A 9 -18.82 -29.51 16.35
N LEU A 10 -17.53 -29.71 16.12
CA LEU A 10 -16.46 -29.04 16.85
C LEU A 10 -16.39 -27.58 16.37
N THR A 11 -17.02 -26.66 17.09
CA THR A 11 -16.90 -25.23 16.81
C THR A 11 -15.50 -24.77 17.19
N THR A 12 -14.61 -24.65 16.21
CA THR A 12 -13.34 -23.96 16.39
C THR A 12 -13.63 -22.49 16.68
N LEU A 13 -13.33 -22.05 17.90
CA LEU A 13 -13.29 -20.64 18.25
C LEU A 13 -12.21 -19.99 17.37
N ALA A 14 -12.62 -19.38 16.26
CA ALA A 14 -11.76 -18.48 15.53
C ALA A 14 -11.50 -17.28 16.44
N THR A 15 -10.36 -17.24 17.11
CA THR A 15 -9.91 -16.00 17.77
C THR A 15 -9.71 -14.97 16.67
N PRO A 16 -10.44 -13.83 16.67
CA PRO A 16 -10.10 -12.74 15.76
C PRO A 16 -8.66 -12.35 16.09
N SER A 17 -7.76 -12.56 15.14
CA SER A 17 -6.42 -12.00 15.20
C SER A 17 -6.58 -10.50 15.06
N PHE A 18 -6.78 -9.80 16.19
CA PHE A 18 -6.53 -8.37 16.27
C PHE A 18 -5.04 -8.20 16.02
N SER A 19 -4.68 -8.04 14.74
CA SER A 19 -3.41 -7.42 14.38
C SER A 19 -3.49 -6.02 14.97
N THR A 20 -2.82 -5.79 16.09
CA THR A 20 -2.49 -4.43 16.51
C THR A 20 -1.55 -3.90 15.45
N THR A 21 -2.10 -3.37 14.36
CA THR A 21 -1.30 -2.71 13.33
C THR A 21 -0.59 -1.58 14.03
N LYS A 22 0.74 -1.72 14.20
CA LYS A 22 1.55 -0.73 14.87
C LYS A 22 1.49 0.55 14.05
N GLN A 23 0.74 1.54 14.52
CA GLN A 23 0.64 2.83 13.85
C GLN A 23 2.03 3.50 13.82
N MET A 24 2.33 4.16 12.70
CA MET A 24 3.53 5.00 12.61
C MET A 24 3.28 6.34 13.31
N PRO A 25 4.33 6.99 13.86
CA PRO A 25 4.24 8.37 14.33
C PRO A 25 3.78 9.32 13.22
N VAL A 26 3.05 10.37 13.58
CA VAL A 26 2.56 11.41 12.65
C VAL A 26 3.68 11.94 11.76
N GLU A 27 4.85 12.23 12.33
CA GLU A 27 6.01 12.75 11.59
C GLU A 27 6.48 11.77 10.50
N GLN A 28 6.55 10.47 10.79
CA GLN A 28 6.91 9.46 9.77
C GLN A 28 5.84 9.34 8.69
N CYS A 29 4.56 9.48 9.05
CA CYS A 29 3.47 9.51 8.08
C CYS A 29 3.54 10.73 7.17
N GLN A 30 3.92 11.90 7.70
CA GLN A 30 4.15 13.10 6.92
C GLN A 30 5.32 12.91 5.95
N GLU A 31 6.44 12.34 6.41
CA GLU A 31 7.60 12.05 5.54
C GLU A 31 7.24 11.11 4.38
N ILE A 32 6.45 10.06 4.65
CA ILE A 32 5.98 9.13 3.61
C ILE A 32 5.08 9.87 2.62
N TYR A 33 4.16 10.70 3.12
CA TYR A 33 3.25 11.48 2.29
C TYR A 33 4.02 12.46 1.38
N ASP A 34 4.99 13.19 1.93
CA ASP A 34 5.84 14.10 1.17
C ASP A 34 6.65 13.35 0.11
N GLY A 35 7.13 12.15 0.43
CA GLY A 35 7.78 11.26 -0.52
C GLY A 35 6.85 10.85 -1.68
N ILE A 36 5.59 10.53 -1.40
CA ILE A 36 4.58 10.24 -2.44
C ILE A 36 4.37 11.45 -3.34
N GLN A 37 4.22 12.65 -2.77
CA GLN A 37 4.02 13.89 -3.55
C GLN A 37 5.22 14.19 -4.45
N PHE A 38 6.44 14.02 -3.93
CA PHE A 38 7.67 14.20 -4.70
C PHE A 38 7.74 13.24 -5.90
N LEU A 39 7.46 11.95 -5.67
CA LEU A 39 7.49 10.95 -6.73
C LEU A 39 6.41 11.18 -7.79
N LEU A 40 5.22 11.64 -7.39
CA LEU A 40 4.15 12.03 -8.33
C LEU A 40 4.57 13.23 -9.20
N THR A 41 5.23 14.22 -8.60
CA THR A 41 5.76 15.37 -9.35
C THR A 41 6.80 14.92 -10.37
N MET A 42 7.75 14.08 -9.97
CA MET A 42 8.75 13.52 -10.89
C MET A 42 8.11 12.70 -12.02
N ALA A 43 7.08 11.91 -11.71
CA ALA A 43 6.35 11.15 -12.71
C ALA A 43 5.68 12.06 -13.75
N ASP A 44 5.07 13.17 -13.31
CA ASP A 44 4.43 14.13 -14.21
C ASP A 44 5.46 14.80 -15.14
N GLU A 45 6.61 15.22 -14.60
CA GLU A 45 7.72 15.77 -15.40
C GLU A 45 8.21 14.79 -16.47
N ARG A 46 8.37 13.51 -16.13
CA ARG A 46 8.82 12.48 -17.09
C ARG A 46 7.75 12.10 -18.09
N TRP A 47 6.49 12.16 -17.70
CA TRP A 47 5.39 12.03 -18.64
C TRP A 47 5.41 13.14 -19.68
N ASP A 48 5.69 14.37 -19.26
CA ASP A 48 5.83 15.52 -20.16
C ASP A 48 7.01 15.38 -21.12
N ASP A 49 8.16 14.94 -20.61
CA ASP A 49 9.35 14.65 -21.43
C ASP A 49 9.04 13.59 -22.51
N LEU A 50 8.29 12.54 -22.16
CA LEU A 50 7.85 11.51 -23.11
C LEU A 50 6.93 12.06 -24.20
N ARG A 51 5.97 12.90 -23.81
CA ARG A 51 5.04 13.55 -24.75
C ARG A 51 5.78 14.48 -25.70
N ALA A 52 6.76 15.21 -25.21
CA ALA A 52 7.55 16.15 -26.01
C ALA A 52 8.53 15.44 -26.97
N ASN A 53 9.19 14.37 -26.51
CA ASN A 53 10.32 13.76 -27.22
C ASN A 53 9.99 12.46 -27.98
N GLY A 54 8.72 12.02 -27.98
CA GLY A 54 8.27 10.89 -28.81
C GLY A 54 8.81 9.51 -28.37
N GLY A 55 9.01 9.31 -27.06
CA GLY A 55 9.38 8.01 -26.51
C GLY A 55 10.84 7.89 -26.03
N ASP A 56 11.32 8.88 -25.28
CA ASP A 56 12.58 8.77 -24.54
C ASP A 56 12.56 7.58 -23.56
N LYS A 57 13.40 6.58 -23.83
CA LYS A 57 13.50 5.36 -23.01
C LYS A 57 13.94 5.65 -21.58
N GLN A 58 14.76 6.67 -21.37
CA GLN A 58 15.19 7.05 -20.03
C GLN A 58 14.01 7.63 -19.25
N ALA A 59 13.29 8.59 -19.84
CA ALA A 59 12.08 9.15 -19.23
C ALA A 59 11.02 8.08 -18.95
N ALA A 60 10.83 7.11 -19.85
CA ALA A 60 9.93 5.97 -19.62
C ALA A 60 10.37 5.10 -18.43
N GLY A 61 11.67 4.84 -18.30
CA GLY A 61 12.23 4.10 -17.18
C GLY A 61 12.04 4.83 -15.85
N GLU A 62 12.36 6.12 -15.81
CA GLU A 62 12.22 6.97 -14.62
C GLU A 62 10.75 7.12 -14.20
N LEU A 63 9.83 7.32 -15.15
CA LEU A 63 8.39 7.34 -14.90
C LEU A 63 7.90 6.02 -14.27
N THR A 64 8.29 4.89 -14.86
CA THR A 64 7.90 3.56 -14.36
C THR A 64 8.43 3.33 -12.95
N TRP A 65 9.68 3.71 -12.69
CA TRP A 65 10.29 3.62 -11.38
C TRP A 65 9.56 4.48 -10.34
N ALA A 66 9.27 5.75 -10.67
CA ALA A 66 8.57 6.68 -9.79
C ALA A 66 7.17 6.15 -9.42
N MET A 67 6.39 5.71 -10.42
CA MET A 67 5.04 5.18 -10.19
C MET A 67 5.04 3.88 -9.36
N ASN A 68 6.04 3.01 -9.51
CA ASN A 68 6.18 1.83 -8.67
C ASN A 68 6.46 2.20 -7.20
N LEU A 69 7.32 3.19 -6.95
CA LEU A 69 7.57 3.67 -5.60
C LEU A 69 6.36 4.36 -4.99
N VAL A 70 5.61 5.16 -5.76
CA VAL A 70 4.33 5.74 -5.33
C VAL A 70 3.38 4.65 -4.84
N GLY A 71 3.22 3.56 -5.62
CA GLY A 71 2.36 2.43 -5.24
C GLY A 71 2.81 1.79 -3.92
N ASN A 72 4.11 1.53 -3.77
CA ASN A 72 4.67 0.94 -2.55
C ASN A 72 4.47 1.86 -1.34
N TYR A 73 4.75 3.15 -1.47
CA TYR A 73 4.64 4.10 -0.36
C TYR A 73 3.18 4.38 0.00
N THR A 74 2.29 4.42 -0.98
CA THR A 74 0.84 4.52 -0.75
C THR A 74 0.34 3.32 0.06
N ALA A 75 0.77 2.10 -0.28
CA ALA A 75 0.39 0.91 0.47
C ALA A 75 0.88 0.96 1.93
N VAL A 76 2.10 1.47 2.17
CA VAL A 76 2.62 1.71 3.53
C VAL A 76 1.76 2.77 4.24
N PHE A 77 1.49 3.91 3.61
CA PHE A 77 0.70 4.98 4.18
C PHE A 77 -0.72 4.50 4.56
N GLU A 78 -1.40 3.78 3.66
CA GLU A 78 -2.73 3.24 3.93
C GLU A 78 -2.74 2.21 5.06
N SER A 79 -1.67 1.41 5.17
CA SER A 79 -1.55 0.37 6.19
C SER A 79 -1.24 0.92 7.58
N PHE A 80 -0.46 2.00 7.68
CA PHE A 80 0.11 2.44 8.97
C PHE A 80 -0.29 3.87 9.39
N CYS A 81 -0.79 4.68 8.46
CA CYS A 81 -1.03 6.12 8.68
C CYS A 81 -2.49 6.54 8.57
N LYS A 82 -3.36 5.74 7.92
CA LYS A 82 -4.76 6.11 7.62
C LYS A 82 -5.62 6.42 8.86
N ASP A 83 -5.25 5.87 10.02
CA ASP A 83 -5.95 6.05 11.29
C ASP A 83 -5.11 6.80 12.35
N VAL A 84 -4.02 7.44 11.94
CA VAL A 84 -3.21 8.26 12.85
C VAL A 84 -4.02 9.50 13.23
N LYS A 85 -4.41 9.57 14.50
CA LYS A 85 -5.10 10.74 15.05
C LYS A 85 -4.07 11.73 15.56
N GLU A 86 -4.21 12.99 15.13
CA GLU A 86 -3.44 14.15 15.60
C GLU A 86 -3.56 14.35 17.11
#